data_AF-A0A9X0A315-F1
#
_entry.id   AF-A0A9X0A315-F1
#
_cell.length_a   1.000
_cell.length_b   1.000
_cell.length_c   1.000
_cell.angle_alpha   90.00
_cell.angle_beta   90.00
_cell.angle_gamma   90.00
#
_symmetry.space_group_name_H-M   'P 1'
#
loop_
_entity.id
_entity.type
_entity.pdbx_description
1 polymer ?
#
loop_
_entity_poly.entity_id
_entity_poly.type
_entity_poly.pdbx_seq_one_letter_code
_entity_poly.pdbx_strand_id
1 'polypeptide(L)'
;MAHSPSVTVYLYMNLIKLDPSAIIPVEKIDCPMLIICGDDDQDVSAVEMAQEIHARMNSHGKSALCSVLSYPGTGHLIEPPFAPHCYASYHKGFKTTFAWGGNAKDHSHAQEDSWQKIVQFFRKNPWSKPQKSSLKMLEEYLLIVKNFE
;
A
#
# COMPACT_ATOMS: atom_id res chain seq x y z
N MET A 1 -17.44 37.62 1.03
CA MET A 1 -17.79 36.37 0.30
C MET A 1 -16.85 36.25 -0.88
N ALA A 2 -15.91 35.30 -0.80
CA ALA A 2 -15.13 34.83 -1.94
C ALA A 2 -14.90 33.35 -1.66
N HIS A 3 -15.59 32.49 -2.40
CA HIS A 3 -15.49 31.04 -2.23
C HIS A 3 -14.08 30.59 -2.62
N SER A 4 -13.40 29.95 -1.66
CA SER A 4 -12.15 29.22 -1.85
C SER A 4 -12.37 28.07 -2.84
N PRO A 5 -11.51 27.86 -3.85
CA PRO A 5 -11.64 26.76 -4.79
C PRO A 5 -11.16 25.46 -4.12
N SER A 6 -11.93 24.93 -3.18
CA SER A 6 -11.71 23.61 -2.54
C SER A 6 -12.19 22.44 -3.41
N VAL A 7 -12.30 22.62 -4.74
CA VAL A 7 -12.89 21.63 -5.66
C VAL A 7 -11.85 21.07 -6.67
N THR A 8 -10.67 21.68 -6.82
CA THR A 8 -9.76 21.38 -7.95
C THR A 8 -8.80 20.20 -7.74
N VAL A 9 -8.64 19.65 -6.53
CA VAL A 9 -7.76 18.46 -6.33
C VAL A 9 -8.51 17.14 -6.56
N TYR A 10 -9.85 17.16 -6.62
CA TYR A 10 -10.67 15.97 -6.95
C TYR A 10 -10.54 15.50 -8.42
N LEU A 11 -9.75 16.16 -9.25
CA LEU A 11 -9.71 15.96 -10.71
C LEU A 11 -8.48 15.21 -11.25
N TYR A 12 -7.49 14.82 -10.42
CA TYR A 12 -6.28 14.14 -10.92
C TYR A 12 -6.23 12.61 -10.73
N MET A 13 -7.11 12.03 -9.93
CA MET A 13 -7.16 10.57 -9.68
C MET A 13 -8.40 9.90 -10.28
N ASN A 14 -9.15 10.59 -11.14
CA ASN A 14 -10.09 9.91 -12.03
C ASN A 14 -9.29 9.29 -13.18
N LEU A 15 -8.79 8.06 -12.98
CA LEU A 15 -8.39 7.12 -14.03
C LEU A 15 -7.74 7.82 -15.24
N ILE A 16 -6.64 8.54 -15.03
CA ILE A 16 -5.66 8.72 -16.10
C ILE A 16 -5.43 7.30 -16.59
N LYS A 17 -5.79 7.00 -17.84
CA LYS A 17 -5.38 5.77 -18.51
C LYS A 17 -3.88 5.67 -18.24
N LEU A 18 -3.51 4.84 -17.25
CA LEU A 18 -2.12 4.66 -16.92
C LEU A 18 -1.47 4.27 -18.23
N ASP A 19 -0.36 4.94 -18.54
CA ASP A 19 0.45 4.52 -19.68
C ASP A 19 0.58 3.00 -19.57
N PRO A 20 0.22 2.20 -20.59
CA PRO A 20 0.30 0.76 -20.50
C PRO A 20 1.69 0.26 -20.07
N SER A 21 2.74 1.05 -20.33
CA SER A 21 4.10 0.79 -19.86
C SER A 21 4.31 0.99 -18.34
N ALA A 22 3.46 1.76 -17.68
CA ALA A 22 3.47 1.98 -16.23
C ALA A 22 2.71 0.88 -15.45
N ILE A 23 1.96 0.01 -16.13
CA ILE A 23 1.21 -1.06 -15.46
C ILE A 23 2.16 -2.18 -15.07
N ILE A 24 2.22 -2.47 -13.76
CA ILE A 24 3.02 -3.57 -13.23
C ILE A 24 2.42 -4.91 -13.72
N PRO A 25 3.23 -5.81 -14.34
CA PRO A 25 2.75 -7.09 -14.84
C PRO A 25 2.60 -8.12 -13.70
N VAL A 26 1.61 -7.90 -12.84
CA VAL A 26 1.35 -8.73 -11.65
C VAL A 26 1.10 -10.20 -12.00
N GLU A 27 0.59 -10.51 -13.18
CA GLU A 27 0.42 -11.87 -13.70
C GLU A 27 1.73 -12.66 -13.81
N LYS A 28 2.89 -11.99 -13.80
CA LYS A 28 4.21 -12.62 -13.79
C LYS A 28 4.71 -12.96 -12.38
N ILE A 29 3.98 -12.59 -11.33
CA ILE A 29 4.30 -12.95 -9.96
C ILE A 29 3.86 -14.38 -9.70
N ASP A 30 4.79 -15.22 -9.24
CA ASP A 30 4.57 -16.65 -8.96
C ASP A 30 4.60 -16.98 -7.46
N CYS A 31 4.66 -15.97 -6.60
CA CYS A 31 4.59 -16.13 -5.15
C CYS A 31 3.26 -15.61 -4.59
N PRO A 32 2.86 -16.09 -3.40
CA PRO A 32 1.72 -15.52 -2.68
C PRO A 32 1.89 -14.02 -2.45
N MET A 33 0.78 -13.29 -2.55
CA MET A 33 0.65 -11.85 -2.34
C MET A 33 -0.46 -11.57 -1.33
N LEU A 34 -0.17 -10.65 -0.43
CA LEU A 34 -1.15 -10.04 0.47
C LEU A 34 -1.20 -8.54 0.16
N ILE A 35 -2.36 -8.07 -0.28
CA ILE A 35 -2.64 -6.66 -0.55
C ILE A 35 -3.51 -6.12 0.57
N ILE A 36 -3.14 -4.95 1.10
CA ILE A 36 -3.83 -4.31 2.22
C ILE A 36 -4.16 -2.89 1.79
N CYS A 37 -5.43 -2.51 1.88
CA CYS A 37 -5.91 -1.17 1.55
C CYS A 37 -6.89 -0.65 2.60
N GLY A 38 -6.91 0.67 2.76
CA GLY A 38 -7.93 1.38 3.50
C GLY A 38 -9.00 1.92 2.55
N ASP A 39 -10.26 1.80 2.92
CA ASP A 39 -11.39 2.21 2.06
C ASP A 39 -11.59 3.73 2.05
N ASP A 40 -10.96 4.45 2.99
CA ASP A 40 -10.96 5.92 3.08
C ASP A 40 -9.56 6.48 2.78
N ASP A 41 -8.79 5.81 1.93
CA ASP A 41 -7.55 6.36 1.38
C ASP A 41 -7.86 7.59 0.51
N GLN A 42 -7.35 8.75 0.92
CA GLN A 42 -7.55 10.03 0.22
C GLN A 42 -6.32 10.47 -0.59
N ASP A 43 -5.25 9.69 -0.59
CA ASP A 43 -4.03 9.95 -1.37
C ASP A 43 -4.08 9.21 -2.72
N VAL A 44 -4.54 7.96 -2.71
CA VAL A 44 -4.66 7.12 -3.91
C VAL A 44 -5.93 6.27 -3.91
N SER A 45 -6.35 5.83 -5.10
CA SER A 45 -7.46 4.88 -5.29
C SER A 45 -7.07 3.44 -4.91
N ALA A 46 -6.72 3.22 -3.63
CA ALA A 46 -6.13 1.97 -3.14
C ALA A 46 -7.03 0.75 -3.37
N VAL A 47 -8.34 0.90 -3.15
CA VAL A 47 -9.32 -0.18 -3.32
C VAL A 47 -9.44 -0.56 -4.79
N GLU A 48 -9.56 0.42 -5.70
CA GLU A 48 -9.63 0.18 -7.14
C GLU A 48 -8.34 -0.48 -7.66
N MET A 49 -7.18 -0.02 -7.20
CA MET A 49 -5.90 -0.63 -7.56
C MET A 49 -5.81 -2.08 -7.07
N ALA A 50 -6.23 -2.36 -5.83
CA ALA A 50 -6.25 -3.72 -5.29
C ALA A 50 -7.20 -4.64 -6.07
N GLN A 51 -8.36 -4.13 -6.47
CA GLN A 51 -9.33 -4.85 -7.30
C GLN A 51 -8.76 -5.16 -8.70
N GLU A 52 -8.08 -4.21 -9.34
CA GLU A 52 -7.45 -4.42 -10.65
C GLU A 52 -6.33 -5.47 -10.57
N ILE A 53 -5.48 -5.40 -9.53
CA ILE A 53 -4.43 -6.41 -9.29
C ILE A 53 -5.06 -7.79 -9.13
N HIS A 54 -6.09 -7.91 -8.28
CA HIS A 54 -6.77 -9.18 -8.04
C HIS A 54 -7.48 -9.70 -9.29
N ALA A 55 -8.14 -8.83 -10.06
CA ALA A 55 -8.80 -9.19 -11.31
C ALA A 55 -7.79 -9.71 -12.36
N ARG A 56 -6.65 -9.04 -12.50
CA ARG A 56 -5.57 -9.46 -13.42
C ARG A 56 -4.93 -10.77 -12.99
N MET A 57 -4.71 -10.99 -11.69
CA MET A 57 -4.24 -12.28 -11.17
C MET A 57 -5.25 -13.40 -11.45
N ASN A 58 -6.54 -13.12 -11.23
CA ASN A 58 -7.62 -14.08 -11.47
C ASN A 58 -7.74 -14.46 -12.95
N SER A 59 -7.66 -13.50 -13.87
CA SER A 59 -7.74 -13.77 -15.32
C SER A 59 -6.60 -14.64 -15.86
N HIS A 60 -5.50 -14.75 -15.10
CA HIS A 60 -4.35 -15.61 -15.41
C HIS A 60 -4.33 -16.89 -14.55
N GLY A 61 -5.42 -17.25 -13.87
CA GLY A 61 -5.53 -18.47 -13.08
C GLY A 61 -4.76 -18.44 -11.75
N LYS A 62 -4.37 -17.26 -11.27
CA LYS A 62 -3.55 -17.07 -10.06
C LYS A 62 -4.31 -16.48 -8.88
N SER A 63 -5.65 -16.58 -8.86
CA SER A 63 -6.48 -16.06 -7.76
C SER A 63 -6.08 -16.62 -6.40
N ALA A 64 -5.71 -17.90 -6.31
CA ALA A 64 -5.25 -18.52 -5.07
C ALA A 64 -3.95 -17.93 -4.50
N LEU A 65 -3.16 -17.21 -5.31
CA LEU A 65 -1.93 -16.53 -4.87
C LEU A 65 -2.20 -15.12 -4.38
N CYS A 66 -3.37 -14.53 -4.59
CA CYS A 66 -3.63 -13.12 -4.28
C CYS A 66 -4.73 -13.00 -3.22
N SER A 67 -4.38 -12.48 -2.05
CA SER A 67 -5.33 -12.14 -0.98
C SER A 67 -5.43 -10.63 -0.83
N VAL A 68 -6.64 -10.09 -0.73
CA VAL A 68 -6.91 -8.67 -0.53
C VAL A 68 -7.61 -8.46 0.81
N LEU A 69 -7.12 -7.49 1.59
CA LEU A 69 -7.73 -7.03 2.83
C LEU A 69 -8.10 -5.55 2.67
N SER A 70 -9.39 -5.24 2.78
CA SER A 70 -9.91 -3.88 2.74
C SER A 70 -10.47 -3.51 4.12
N TYR A 71 -10.15 -2.32 4.59
CA TYR A 71 -10.57 -1.84 5.91
C TYR A 71 -11.43 -0.57 5.79
N PRO A 72 -12.73 -0.64 6.11
CA PRO A 72 -13.60 0.53 6.19
C PRO A 72 -13.05 1.60 7.15
N GLY A 73 -13.19 2.88 6.80
CA GLY A 73 -12.79 3.99 7.67
C GLY A 73 -11.29 4.09 7.94
N THR A 74 -10.46 3.39 7.16
CA THR A 74 -9.00 3.37 7.28
C THR A 74 -8.39 4.17 6.13
N GLY A 75 -7.44 5.04 6.43
CA GLY A 75 -6.72 5.86 5.47
C GLY A 75 -5.44 5.21 4.94
N HIS A 76 -4.65 6.01 4.22
CA HIS A 76 -3.45 5.60 3.53
C HIS A 76 -2.35 5.02 4.45
N LEU A 77 -2.10 5.67 5.59
CA LEU A 77 -0.94 5.39 6.46
C LEU A 77 -1.22 4.26 7.47
N ILE A 78 -1.29 3.01 7.01
CA ILE A 78 -1.48 1.83 7.88
C ILE A 78 -0.14 1.43 8.53
N GLU A 79 0.18 2.10 9.63
CA GLU A 79 1.41 1.86 10.42
C GLU A 79 1.29 0.63 11.36
N PRO A 80 2.37 0.20 12.03
CA PRO A 80 2.30 -0.84 13.06
C PRO A 80 1.30 -0.49 14.20
N PRO A 81 0.84 -1.50 14.97
CA PRO A 81 -0.16 -1.31 16.02
C PRO A 81 0.20 -0.19 17.00
N PHE A 82 -0.82 0.56 17.42
CA PHE A 82 -0.74 1.67 18.39
C PHE A 82 -0.01 2.93 17.90
N ALA A 83 0.47 2.96 16.65
CA ALA A 83 0.91 4.20 16.03
C ALA A 83 -0.28 5.17 15.89
N PRO A 84 -0.12 6.46 16.24
CA PRO A 84 -1.21 7.41 16.19
C PRO A 84 -1.68 7.64 14.74
N HIS A 85 -3.00 7.68 14.56
CA HIS A 85 -3.61 8.05 13.28
C HIS A 85 -3.21 9.47 12.87
N CYS A 86 -2.78 9.63 11.61
CA CYS A 86 -2.48 10.91 11.00
C CYS A 86 -3.42 11.14 9.81
N TYR A 87 -4.47 11.94 10.01
CA TYR A 87 -5.42 12.25 8.94
C TYR A 87 -4.78 13.07 7.80
N ALA A 88 -3.88 13.99 8.13
CA ALA A 88 -3.24 14.88 7.16
C ALA A 88 -1.88 15.35 7.66
N SER A 89 -0.95 15.59 6.74
CA SER A 89 0.35 16.18 7.06
C SER A 89 0.87 17.06 5.91
N TYR A 90 1.77 17.98 6.25
CA TYR A 90 2.39 18.86 5.25
C TYR A 90 3.51 18.14 4.50
N HIS A 91 3.37 18.02 3.18
CA HIS A 91 4.38 17.44 2.32
C HIS A 91 5.33 18.52 1.79
N LYS A 92 6.53 18.61 2.38
CA LYS A 92 7.52 19.65 2.06
C LYS A 92 7.89 19.72 0.57
N GLY A 93 7.98 18.57 -0.11
CA GLY A 93 8.34 18.52 -1.53
C GLY A 93 7.27 19.12 -2.45
N PHE A 94 5.99 18.97 -2.09
CA PHE A 94 4.86 19.48 -2.88
C PHE A 94 4.35 20.82 -2.35
N LYS A 95 4.92 21.30 -1.24
CA LYS A 95 4.55 22.54 -0.56
C LYS A 95 3.05 22.64 -0.28
N THR A 96 2.43 21.51 0.06
CA THR A 96 1.00 21.42 0.31
C THR A 96 0.70 20.37 1.36
N THR A 97 -0.51 20.41 1.92
CA THR A 97 -0.99 19.42 2.88
C THR A 97 -1.69 18.30 2.13
N PHE A 98 -1.30 17.06 2.41
CA PHE A 98 -1.96 15.87 1.88
C PHE A 98 -2.93 15.34 2.93
N ALA A 99 -4.08 14.86 2.46
CA ALA A 99 -5.04 14.12 3.27
C ALA A 99 -4.78 12.64 3.04
N TRP A 100 -4.51 11.91 4.12
CA TRP A 100 -4.30 10.47 4.13
C TRP A 100 -5.60 9.73 4.39
N GLY A 101 -6.58 10.40 5.01
CA GLY A 101 -7.91 9.86 5.30
C GLY A 101 -7.96 8.97 6.55
N GLY A 102 -9.08 8.28 6.74
CA GLY A 102 -9.39 7.41 7.86
C GLY A 102 -9.91 8.14 9.11
N ASN A 103 -10.54 7.38 10.01
CA ASN A 103 -10.88 7.84 11.36
C ASN A 103 -10.10 7.06 12.41
N ALA A 104 -9.77 7.70 13.53
CA ALA A 104 -8.85 7.15 14.52
C ALA A 104 -9.24 5.74 15.03
N LYS A 105 -10.53 5.48 15.22
CA LYS A 105 -11.02 4.21 15.78
C LYS A 105 -10.90 3.06 14.80
N ASP A 106 -11.38 3.24 13.58
CA ASP A 106 -11.35 2.16 12.58
C ASP A 106 -9.93 1.94 12.08
N HIS A 107 -9.16 3.03 11.92
CA HIS A 107 -7.76 2.98 11.54
C HIS A 107 -6.91 2.23 12.58
N SER A 108 -7.11 2.45 13.87
CA SER A 108 -6.37 1.70 14.91
C SER A 108 -6.68 0.21 14.87
N HIS A 109 -7.96 -0.17 14.68
CA HIS A 109 -8.32 -1.58 14.52
C HIS A 109 -7.69 -2.21 13.27
N ALA A 110 -7.65 -1.47 12.15
CA ALA A 110 -7.02 -1.95 10.93
C ALA A 110 -5.52 -2.17 11.11
N GLN A 111 -4.81 -1.29 11.82
CA GLN A 111 -3.38 -1.47 12.13
C GLN A 111 -3.14 -2.72 12.96
N GLU A 112 -3.93 -2.97 13.99
CA GLU A 112 -3.82 -4.17 14.83
C GLU A 112 -4.07 -5.46 14.05
N ASP A 113 -5.19 -5.52 13.31
CA ASP A 113 -5.61 -6.72 12.59
C ASP A 113 -4.72 -6.99 11.37
N SER A 114 -4.38 -5.97 10.58
CA SER A 114 -3.46 -6.09 9.45
C SER A 114 -2.08 -6.58 9.88
N TRP A 115 -1.54 -6.08 11.00
CA TRP A 115 -0.27 -6.53 11.54
C TRP A 115 -0.27 -8.02 11.86
N GLN A 116 -1.32 -8.50 12.53
CA GLN A 116 -1.46 -9.93 12.81
C GLN A 116 -1.53 -10.76 11.53
N LYS A 117 -2.27 -10.29 10.52
CA LYS A 117 -2.40 -10.98 9.22
C LYS A 117 -1.10 -10.97 8.42
N ILE A 118 -0.32 -9.89 8.45
CA ILE A 118 1.02 -9.81 7.86
C ILE A 118 1.94 -10.87 8.47
N VAL A 119 1.98 -10.96 9.81
CA VAL A 119 2.81 -11.95 10.52
C VAL A 119 2.36 -13.38 10.18
N GLN A 120 1.06 -13.64 10.16
CA GLN A 120 0.52 -14.95 9.76
C GLN A 120 0.85 -15.30 8.31
N PHE A 121 0.76 -14.33 7.40
CA PHE A 121 1.09 -14.50 5.99
C PHE A 121 2.55 -14.91 5.81
N PHE A 122 3.50 -14.20 6.46
CA PHE A 122 4.91 -14.56 6.36
C PHE A 122 5.25 -15.89 7.04
N ARG A 123 4.55 -16.26 8.13
CA ARG A 123 4.71 -17.59 8.75
C ARG A 123 4.26 -18.72 7.82
N LYS A 124 3.17 -18.52 7.07
CA LYS A 124 2.64 -19.48 6.10
C LYS A 124 3.49 -19.54 4.82
N ASN A 125 4.08 -18.41 4.44
CA ASN A 125 4.87 -18.23 3.23
C ASN A 125 6.31 -17.82 3.60
N PRO A 126 7.10 -18.72 4.24
CA PRO A 126 8.46 -18.39 4.63
C PRO A 126 9.27 -18.08 3.38
N TRP A 127 10.12 -17.05 3.48
CA TRP A 127 11.07 -16.71 2.44
C TRP A 127 11.93 -17.95 2.11
N SER A 128 11.82 -18.46 0.89
CA SER A 128 12.80 -19.42 0.37
C SER A 128 14.09 -18.67 0.02
N LYS A 129 15.24 -19.35 0.09
CA LYS A 129 16.56 -18.71 -0.06
C LYS A 129 16.62 -17.84 -1.32
N PRO A 130 17.13 -16.59 -1.23
CA PRO A 130 17.32 -15.74 -2.39
C PRO A 130 18.19 -16.44 -3.45
N GLN A 131 17.78 -16.39 -4.72
CA GLN A 131 18.69 -16.70 -5.83
C GLN A 131 19.87 -15.72 -5.79
N LYS A 132 21.08 -16.22 -6.06
CA LYS A 132 22.40 -15.57 -5.85
C LYS A 132 22.49 -14.07 -6.19
N SER A 133 21.68 -13.54 -7.10
CA SER A 133 21.64 -12.13 -7.48
C SER A 133 21.12 -11.18 -6.39
N SER A 134 20.25 -11.64 -5.50
CA SER A 134 19.59 -10.79 -4.47
C SER A 134 20.35 -10.72 -3.14
N LEU A 135 21.35 -11.59 -2.94
CA LEU A 135 22.29 -11.50 -1.81
C LEU A 135 23.16 -10.25 -1.87
N LYS A 136 23.49 -9.77 -3.08
CA LYS A 136 24.32 -8.58 -3.27
C LYS A 136 23.66 -7.30 -2.74
N MET A 137 22.35 -7.17 -2.94
CA MET A 137 21.57 -6.03 -2.47
C MET A 137 21.39 -6.05 -0.94
N LEU A 138 21.20 -7.23 -0.35
CA LEU A 138 21.11 -7.38 1.12
C LEU A 138 22.45 -7.14 1.81
N GLU A 139 23.57 -7.56 1.21
CA GLU A 139 24.91 -7.24 1.71
C GLU A 139 25.19 -5.74 1.67
N GLU A 140 24.82 -5.06 0.58
CA GLU A 140 24.92 -3.59 0.48
C GLU A 140 24.03 -2.89 1.51
N TYR A 141 22.79 -3.34 1.72
CA TYR A 141 21.89 -2.75 2.71
C TYR A 141 22.36 -2.97 4.16
N LEU A 142 22.86 -4.17 4.49
CA LEU A 142 23.44 -4.47 5.81
C LEU A 142 24.75 -3.73 6.05
N LEU A 143 25.54 -3.46 4.99
CA LEU A 143 26.74 -2.64 5.07
C LEU A 143 26.40 -1.17 5.36
N ILE A 144 25.32 -0.67 4.76
CA ILE A 144 24.81 0.68 5.03
C ILE A 144 24.36 0.80 6.49
N VAL A 145 23.56 -0.15 7.00
CA VAL A 145 23.03 -0.10 8.38
C VAL A 145 24.16 -0.20 9.42
N LYS A 146 25.22 -0.97 9.16
CA LYS A 146 26.38 -1.09 10.06
C LYS A 146 27.30 0.13 10.08
N ASN A 147 27.18 1.04 9.12
CA ASN A 147 27.97 2.27 9.05
C ASN A 147 27.28 3.48 9.70
N PHE A 148 26.13 3.26 10.35
CA PHE A 148 25.39 4.28 11.12
C PHE A 148 25.38 4.02 12.64
N GLU A 149 26.25 3.14 13.14
CA GLU A 149 26.60 3.02 14.56
C GLU A 149 27.96 3.67 14.88
#